data_AF-A0A7S3V989-F1
#
_entry.id   AF-A0A7S3V989-F1
#
_cell.length_a   1.000
_cell.length_b   1.000
_cell.length_c   1.000
_cell.angle_alpha   90.00
_cell.angle_beta   90.00
_cell.angle_gamma   90.00
#
_symmetry.space_group_name_H-M   'P 1'
#
loop_
_entity.id
_entity.type
_entity.pdbx_description
1 polymer ?
#
loop_
_entity_poly.entity_id
_entity_poly.type
_entity_poly.pdbx_seq_one_letter_code
_entity_poly.pdbx_strand_id
1 'polypeptide(L)'
;MDWKSGEGEINEGILGDYINFGQIGSEHVINAQTDRRGNKIEQDDVFILLCPQSMVGVESSIMGALEDMVKAAGDRPVILINPDLTDKVSSQGQQNMRGRQERIDFANSFKSVYHFQNTYVTGTSYFPILGALTKPGYDEAWISYQRRDRANNDGEIYVPMLSTESPPDGQMILDAFDY
;
A
#
# COMPACT_ATOMS: atom_id res chain seq x y z
N MET A 1 -0.58 5.88 25.53
CA MET A 1 -0.39 7.19 26.22
C MET A 1 -1.64 7.43 27.07
N ASP A 2 -1.70 8.45 27.93
CA ASP A 2 -3.00 8.91 28.44
C ASP A 2 -3.55 9.93 27.42
N TRP A 3 -4.23 9.46 26.36
CA TRP A 3 -4.64 10.26 25.19
C TRP A 3 -5.87 11.19 25.46
N LYS A 4 -5.91 11.92 26.59
CA LYS A 4 -7.16 12.31 27.28
C LYS A 4 -7.63 13.79 27.13
N SER A 5 -8.90 14.04 26.77
CA SER A 5 -9.67 15.31 26.97
C SER A 5 -10.37 15.36 28.37
N GLY A 6 -11.04 16.45 28.76
CA GLY A 6 -11.47 16.75 30.16
C GLY A 6 -12.63 15.93 30.83
N GLU A 7 -13.63 16.60 31.43
CA GLU A 7 -14.72 16.04 32.26
C GLU A 7 -16.15 16.56 31.89
N GLY A 8 -16.85 15.96 30.90
CA GLY A 8 -18.25 16.32 30.56
C GLY A 8 -18.72 16.24 29.09
N GLU A 9 -17.91 16.63 28.11
CA GLU A 9 -18.14 16.44 26.66
C GLU A 9 -18.29 14.95 26.29
N ILE A 10 -18.90 14.69 25.12
CA ILE A 10 -18.98 13.36 24.48
C ILE A 10 -17.60 12.72 24.34
N ASN A 11 -16.59 13.56 24.09
CA ASN A 11 -15.21 13.19 23.88
C ASN A 11 -14.32 13.69 25.03
N GLU A 12 -14.86 14.11 26.19
CA GLU A 12 -14.04 14.52 27.34
C GLU A 12 -13.40 13.28 27.97
N GLY A 13 -12.23 12.97 27.39
CA GLY A 13 -11.47 11.77 27.67
C GLY A 13 -11.37 10.79 26.50
N ILE A 14 -11.40 11.18 25.22
CA ILE A 14 -11.35 10.24 24.06
C ILE A 14 -10.01 9.49 23.82
N LEU A 15 -9.24 9.28 24.89
CA LEU A 15 -8.30 8.20 25.26
C LEU A 15 -8.08 7.07 24.21
N GLY A 16 -7.68 7.34 22.96
CA GLY A 16 -7.98 6.40 21.87
C GLY A 16 -7.03 6.24 20.68
N ASP A 17 -6.47 5.03 20.56
CA ASP A 17 -6.13 4.40 19.29
C ASP A 17 -7.37 3.61 18.79
N TYR A 18 -8.05 4.04 17.74
CA TYR A 18 -9.16 3.29 17.10
C TYR A 18 -8.70 2.59 15.82
N ILE A 19 -7.64 1.77 15.94
CA ILE A 19 -7.23 0.86 14.87
C ILE A 19 -8.10 -0.39 14.95
N ASN A 20 -9.18 -0.41 14.16
CA ASN A 20 -10.03 -1.58 14.00
C ASN A 20 -9.30 -2.64 13.15
N PHE A 21 -8.69 -3.63 13.81
CA PHE A 21 -8.15 -4.81 13.14
C PHE A 21 -9.31 -5.77 12.77
N GLY A 22 -9.60 -5.88 11.48
CA GLY A 22 -10.66 -6.73 10.94
C GLY A 22 -10.17 -7.67 9.85
N GLN A 23 -11.09 -8.47 9.33
CA GLN A 23 -10.91 -9.13 8.02
C GLN A 23 -11.34 -8.13 6.93
N ILE A 24 -11.17 -8.55 5.68
CA ILE A 24 -11.67 -7.83 4.51
C ILE A 24 -13.12 -8.22 4.23
N GLY A 25 -13.95 -7.27 3.82
CA GLY A 25 -15.37 -7.49 3.52
C GLY A 25 -16.22 -6.27 3.86
N SER A 26 -17.40 -6.16 3.23
CA SER A 26 -18.34 -5.05 3.49
C SER A 26 -18.88 -5.02 4.91
N GLU A 27 -18.97 -6.19 5.55
CA GLU A 27 -19.39 -6.41 6.94
C GLU A 27 -18.41 -5.84 7.97
N HIS A 28 -17.17 -5.53 7.55
CA HIS A 28 -16.14 -4.89 8.35
C HIS A 28 -16.06 -3.37 8.11
N VAL A 29 -17.00 -2.79 7.36
CA VAL A 29 -17.07 -1.35 7.09
C VAL A 29 -18.19 -0.70 7.93
N ILE A 30 -17.79 0.07 8.95
CA ILE A 30 -18.70 0.84 9.79
C ILE A 30 -19.11 2.10 9.01
N ASN A 31 -20.32 2.08 8.46
CA ASN A 31 -20.92 3.21 7.71
C ASN A 31 -21.56 4.24 8.64
N ALA A 32 -22.27 3.76 9.66
CA ALA A 32 -22.79 4.55 10.77
C ALA A 32 -23.17 3.62 11.93
N GLN A 33 -22.65 3.88 13.13
CA GLN A 33 -23.34 3.48 14.35
C GLN A 33 -24.20 4.63 14.87
N THR A 34 -25.32 4.30 15.50
CA THR A 34 -26.19 5.26 16.19
C THR A 34 -26.35 4.93 17.66
N ASP A 35 -26.43 5.96 18.51
CA ASP A 35 -26.76 5.79 19.91
C ASP A 35 -28.23 5.36 20.11
N ARG A 36 -28.61 5.06 21.36
CA ARG A 36 -30.01 4.72 21.73
C ARG A 36 -31.02 5.86 21.49
N ARG A 37 -30.57 7.05 21.07
CA ARG A 37 -31.39 8.23 20.75
C ARG A 37 -31.44 8.52 19.24
N GLY A 38 -30.74 7.74 18.42
CA GLY A 38 -30.68 7.88 16.97
C GLY A 38 -29.60 8.83 16.44
N ASN A 39 -28.71 9.35 17.30
CA ASN A 39 -27.59 10.21 16.88
C ASN A 39 -26.49 9.35 16.27
N LYS A 40 -25.89 9.77 15.14
CA LYS A 40 -24.69 9.11 14.60
C LYS A 40 -23.51 9.33 15.55
N ILE A 41 -22.85 8.25 15.97
CA ILE A 41 -21.74 8.26 16.92
C ILE A 41 -20.41 7.78 16.33
N GLU A 42 -20.43 6.97 15.28
CA GLU A 42 -19.21 6.35 14.72
C GLU A 42 -19.37 6.08 13.22
N GLN A 43 -18.25 6.12 12.51
CA GLN A 43 -18.01 5.56 11.17
C GLN A 43 -16.50 5.30 11.05
N ASP A 44 -16.06 4.39 10.19
CA ASP A 44 -14.66 4.33 9.78
C ASP A 44 -14.37 5.47 8.78
N ASP A 45 -13.22 6.14 8.88
CA ASP A 45 -12.84 7.23 7.98
C ASP A 45 -11.83 6.82 6.89
N VAL A 46 -10.89 5.91 7.19
CA VAL A 46 -9.83 5.43 6.29
C VAL A 46 -9.59 3.94 6.49
N PHE A 47 -9.43 3.19 5.39
CA PHE A 47 -9.16 1.76 5.41
C PHE A 47 -7.73 1.49 4.95
N ILE A 48 -6.94 0.74 5.73
CA ILE A 48 -5.57 0.35 5.37
C ILE A 48 -5.50 -1.17 5.23
N LEU A 49 -5.29 -1.64 4.01
CA LEU A 49 -5.21 -3.06 3.69
C LEU A 49 -3.74 -3.48 3.55
N LEU A 50 -3.24 -4.14 4.59
CA LEU A 50 -1.84 -4.55 4.72
C LEU A 50 -1.58 -5.87 3.99
N CYS A 51 -0.76 -5.83 2.95
CA CYS A 51 -0.30 -6.99 2.18
C CYS A 51 -1.41 -8.01 1.83
N PRO A 52 -2.57 -7.60 1.27
CA PRO A 52 -3.60 -8.54 0.87
C PRO A 52 -3.05 -9.54 -0.15
N GLN A 53 -3.37 -10.82 0.03
CA GLN A 53 -2.90 -11.93 -0.80
C GLN A 53 -4.07 -12.83 -1.21
N SER A 54 -4.19 -13.11 -2.50
CA SER A 54 -5.15 -14.09 -3.00
C SER A 54 -4.55 -15.48 -3.03
N MET A 55 -5.28 -16.48 -2.53
CA MET A 55 -4.91 -17.88 -2.68
C MET A 55 -5.56 -18.50 -3.93
N VAL A 56 -5.03 -19.64 -4.36
CA VAL A 56 -5.55 -20.38 -5.53
C VAL A 56 -6.79 -21.19 -5.13
N GLY A 57 -7.92 -20.92 -5.80
CA GLY A 57 -9.17 -21.67 -5.69
C GLY A 57 -10.36 -20.77 -6.03
N VAL A 58 -11.48 -21.37 -6.45
CA VAL A 58 -12.69 -20.62 -6.85
C VAL A 58 -13.37 -19.95 -5.63
N GLU A 59 -13.28 -20.61 -4.47
CA GLU A 59 -13.89 -20.16 -3.21
C GLU A 59 -12.86 -19.51 -2.24
N SER A 60 -11.59 -19.39 -2.64
CA SER A 60 -10.50 -18.83 -1.83
C SER A 60 -9.88 -17.54 -2.40
N SER A 61 -10.52 -16.98 -3.44
CA SER A 61 -10.20 -15.65 -3.96
C SER A 61 -10.73 -14.57 -3.01
N ILE A 62 -9.84 -13.70 -2.54
CA ILE A 62 -10.22 -12.57 -1.68
C ILE A 62 -10.90 -11.42 -2.43
N MET A 63 -10.99 -11.50 -3.76
CA MET A 63 -11.35 -10.35 -4.60
C MET A 63 -12.76 -9.84 -4.38
N GLY A 64 -13.76 -10.73 -4.22
CA GLY A 64 -15.13 -10.31 -3.93
C GLY A 64 -15.22 -9.51 -2.63
N ALA A 65 -14.54 -9.96 -1.57
CA ALA A 65 -14.48 -9.26 -0.29
C ALA A 65 -13.75 -7.90 -0.40
N LEU A 66 -12.69 -7.80 -1.21
CA LEU A 66 -12.01 -6.53 -1.49
C LEU A 66 -12.90 -5.55 -2.27
N GLU A 67 -13.59 -6.02 -3.31
CA GLU A 67 -14.50 -5.20 -4.13
C GLU A 67 -15.71 -4.72 -3.32
N ASP A 68 -16.34 -5.60 -2.54
CA ASP A 68 -17.45 -5.26 -1.66
C ASP A 68 -17.02 -4.31 -0.52
N MET A 69 -15.79 -4.44 0.00
CA MET A 69 -15.23 -3.52 0.98
C MET A 69 -14.96 -2.13 0.40
N VAL A 70 -14.37 -2.03 -0.81
CA VAL A 70 -14.18 -0.74 -1.50
C VAL A 70 -15.52 -0.08 -1.82
N LYS A 71 -16.50 -0.88 -2.27
CA LYS A 71 -17.86 -0.41 -2.56
C LYS A 71 -18.60 0.07 -1.30
N ALA A 72 -18.40 -0.59 -0.16
CA ALA A 72 -18.94 -0.15 1.13
C ALA A 72 -18.20 1.08 1.68
N ALA A 73 -16.89 1.21 1.44
CA ALA A 73 -16.12 2.40 1.79
C ALA A 73 -16.66 3.66 1.08
N GLY A 74 -17.08 3.54 -0.19
CA GLY A 74 -17.64 4.64 -0.97
C GLY A 74 -16.57 5.69 -1.28
N ASP A 75 -16.85 6.97 -0.99
CA ASP A 75 -15.91 8.07 -1.24
C ASP A 75 -14.75 8.15 -0.22
N ARG A 76 -14.67 7.23 0.75
CA ARG A 76 -13.62 7.21 1.79
C ARG A 76 -12.33 6.56 1.29
N PRO A 77 -11.14 7.04 1.70
CA PRO A 77 -9.87 6.46 1.26
C PRO A 77 -9.68 5.00 1.66
N VAL A 78 -9.37 4.16 0.67
CA VAL A 78 -8.85 2.80 0.85
C VAL A 78 -7.39 2.78 0.37
N ILE A 79 -6.48 2.35 1.23
CA ILE A 79 -5.03 2.34 0.99
C ILE A 79 -4.55 0.89 0.95
N LEU A 80 -4.05 0.44 -0.20
CA LEU A 80 -3.33 -0.83 -0.32
C LEU A 80 -1.86 -0.61 0.03
N ILE A 81 -1.33 -1.36 1.00
CA ILE A 81 0.10 -1.37 1.32
C ILE A 81 0.70 -2.70 0.85
N ASN A 82 1.70 -2.62 -0.04
CA ASN A 82 2.37 -3.77 -0.66
C ASN A 82 1.40 -4.89 -1.11
N PRO A 83 0.37 -4.58 -1.92
CA PRO A 83 -0.58 -5.59 -2.38
C PRO A 83 0.11 -6.63 -3.26
N ASP A 84 0.08 -7.89 -2.85
CA ASP A 84 0.59 -9.01 -3.62
C ASP A 84 -0.57 -9.88 -4.08
N LEU A 85 -1.31 -9.31 -5.03
CA LEU A 85 -2.45 -9.92 -5.70
C LEU A 85 -2.02 -10.77 -6.92
N THR A 86 -0.72 -11.10 -7.02
CA THR A 86 -0.19 -11.98 -8.05
C THR A 86 -0.38 -13.46 -7.67
N ASP A 87 -0.37 -14.36 -8.67
CA ASP A 87 -0.63 -15.78 -8.43
C ASP A 87 0.53 -16.45 -7.67
N LYS A 88 0.37 -16.62 -6.35
CA LYS A 88 1.24 -17.51 -5.58
C LYS A 88 0.87 -18.96 -5.86
N VAL A 89 1.85 -19.72 -6.33
CA VAL A 89 1.71 -21.16 -6.54
C VAL A 89 1.36 -21.80 -5.20
N SER A 90 0.22 -22.52 -5.14
CA SER A 90 -0.09 -23.32 -3.95
C SER A 90 0.98 -24.41 -3.78
N SER A 91 1.08 -25.01 -2.60
CA SER A 91 2.03 -26.10 -2.32
C SER A 91 1.85 -27.35 -3.21
N GLN A 92 0.85 -27.37 -4.10
CA GLN A 92 0.56 -28.44 -5.06
C GLN A 92 0.82 -28.06 -6.54
N GLY A 93 1.48 -26.93 -6.83
CA GLY A 93 2.06 -26.67 -8.16
C GLY A 93 1.08 -26.32 -9.30
N GLN A 94 -0.21 -26.10 -8.99
CA GLN A 94 -1.23 -25.77 -9.99
C GLN A 94 -1.26 -24.27 -10.29
N GLN A 95 -0.94 -23.86 -11.52
CA GLN A 95 -1.13 -22.50 -12.02
C GLN A 95 -2.54 -22.32 -12.59
N ASN A 96 -3.39 -21.53 -11.95
CA ASN A 96 -4.70 -21.12 -12.48
C ASN A 96 -4.60 -19.71 -13.06
N MET A 97 -4.70 -19.58 -14.39
CA MET A 97 -4.71 -18.26 -15.08
C MET A 97 -5.99 -17.44 -14.85
N ARG A 98 -7.01 -18.02 -14.19
CA ARG A 98 -8.35 -17.44 -14.06
C ARG A 98 -8.42 -16.43 -12.91
N GLY A 99 -9.02 -15.28 -13.17
CA GLY A 99 -9.07 -14.13 -12.26
C GLY A 99 -7.76 -13.36 -12.07
N ARG A 100 -6.66 -13.77 -12.72
CA ARG A 100 -5.39 -13.02 -12.66
C ARG A 100 -5.54 -11.62 -13.23
N GLN A 101 -6.31 -11.47 -14.31
CA GLN A 101 -6.58 -10.17 -14.91
C GLN A 101 -7.42 -9.29 -13.98
N GLU A 102 -8.50 -9.84 -13.40
CA GLU A 102 -9.34 -9.15 -12.40
C GLU A 102 -8.50 -8.64 -11.20
N ARG A 103 -7.55 -9.44 -10.71
CA ARG A 103 -6.59 -9.04 -9.66
C ARG A 103 -5.67 -7.88 -10.07
N ILE A 104 -5.15 -7.92 -11.29
CA ILE A 104 -4.30 -6.86 -11.86
C ILE A 104 -5.11 -5.59 -12.08
N ASP A 105 -6.32 -5.69 -12.62
CA ASP A 105 -7.22 -4.57 -12.90
C ASP A 105 -7.69 -3.90 -11.60
N PHE A 106 -8.01 -4.68 -10.57
CA PHE A 106 -8.28 -4.15 -9.24
C PHE A 106 -7.08 -3.39 -8.67
N ALA A 107 -5.87 -3.95 -8.70
CA ALA A 107 -4.67 -3.27 -8.23
C ALA A 107 -4.41 -1.96 -9.01
N ASN A 108 -4.58 -1.99 -10.33
CA ASN A 108 -4.41 -0.83 -11.22
C ASN A 108 -5.51 0.23 -11.08
N SER A 109 -6.64 -0.08 -10.43
CA SER A 109 -7.67 0.92 -10.10
C SER A 109 -7.22 1.89 -9.00
N PHE A 110 -6.23 1.50 -8.18
CA PHE A 110 -5.63 2.35 -7.16
C PHE A 110 -4.53 3.24 -7.76
N LYS A 111 -4.45 4.46 -7.25
CA LYS A 111 -3.37 5.39 -7.59
C LYS A 111 -2.21 5.24 -6.61
N SER A 112 -0.98 5.23 -7.12
CA SER A 112 0.21 5.24 -6.25
C SER A 112 0.30 6.57 -5.48
N VAL A 113 0.08 6.53 -4.17
CA VAL A 113 0.22 7.70 -3.27
C VAL A 113 1.61 7.82 -2.64
N TYR A 114 2.32 6.69 -2.53
CA TYR A 114 3.68 6.58 -2.03
C TYR A 114 4.36 5.38 -2.69
N HIS A 115 5.66 5.45 -2.95
CA HIS A 115 6.47 4.32 -3.38
C HIS A 115 7.90 4.45 -2.87
N PHE A 116 8.52 3.32 -2.54
CA PHE A 116 9.95 3.20 -2.30
C PHE A 116 10.43 1.80 -2.70
N GLN A 117 11.44 1.72 -3.55
CA GLN A 117 12.07 0.47 -3.99
C GLN A 117 13.58 0.68 -4.18
N ASN A 118 14.40 -0.26 -3.73
CA ASN A 118 15.83 -0.26 -4.03
C ASN A 118 16.07 -0.66 -5.50
N THR A 119 16.98 0.04 -6.17
CA THR A 119 17.51 -0.33 -7.48
C THR A 119 18.72 -1.25 -7.29
N TYR A 120 18.71 -2.42 -7.91
CA TYR A 120 19.81 -3.41 -7.87
C TYR A 120 19.83 -4.22 -9.17
N VAL A 121 20.95 -4.90 -9.45
CA VAL A 121 21.10 -5.71 -10.67
C VAL A 121 20.23 -6.98 -10.58
N THR A 122 19.37 -7.20 -11.57
CA THR A 122 18.53 -8.40 -11.69
C THR A 122 19.38 -9.68 -11.67
N GLY A 123 18.92 -10.71 -10.93
CA GLY A 123 19.64 -11.98 -10.78
C GLY A 123 20.73 -11.98 -9.71
N THR A 124 20.97 -10.85 -9.03
CA THR A 124 21.76 -10.81 -7.79
C THR A 124 20.88 -11.05 -6.56
N SER A 125 21.49 -11.40 -5.43
CA SER A 125 20.82 -11.53 -4.13
C SER A 125 20.51 -10.16 -3.50
N TYR A 126 19.89 -9.25 -4.25
CA TYR A 126 19.58 -7.86 -3.87
C TYR A 126 20.80 -6.95 -3.62
N PHE A 127 22.00 -7.36 -4.09
CA PHE A 127 23.25 -6.62 -3.92
C PHE A 127 24.15 -6.71 -5.17
N PRO A 128 24.86 -5.64 -5.57
CA PRO A 128 24.90 -4.33 -4.90
C PRO A 128 23.62 -3.52 -5.11
N ILE A 129 23.30 -2.69 -4.11
CA ILE A 129 22.32 -1.61 -4.28
C ILE A 129 22.98 -0.55 -5.18
N LEU A 130 22.31 -0.18 -6.25
CA LEU A 130 22.72 0.87 -7.18
C LEU A 130 22.04 2.22 -6.89
N GLY A 131 20.94 2.20 -6.13
CA GLY A 131 20.10 3.36 -5.96
C GLY A 131 18.75 3.05 -5.33
N ALA A 132 17.82 3.99 -5.44
CA ALA A 132 16.42 3.82 -5.06
C ALA A 132 15.49 4.59 -6.00
N LEU A 133 14.30 4.05 -6.24
CA LEU A 133 13.17 4.73 -6.87
C LEU A 133 12.16 5.10 -5.79
N THR A 134 11.65 6.33 -5.80
CA THR A 134 10.58 6.74 -4.88
C THR A 134 9.55 7.64 -5.56
N LYS A 135 8.33 7.60 -5.02
CA LYS A 135 7.31 8.64 -5.19
C LYS A 135 6.93 9.10 -3.78
N PRO A 136 7.28 10.32 -3.35
CA PRO A 136 7.11 10.72 -1.95
C PRO A 136 5.67 11.14 -1.60
N GLY A 137 4.84 11.44 -2.59
CA GLY A 137 3.44 11.84 -2.39
C GLY A 137 2.59 11.68 -3.64
N TYR A 138 1.27 11.84 -3.48
CA TYR A 138 0.27 11.63 -4.53
C TYR A 138 0.48 12.52 -5.77
N ASP A 139 0.67 13.82 -5.59
CA ASP A 139 0.92 14.79 -6.69
C ASP A 139 2.42 14.98 -6.99
N GLU A 140 3.31 14.29 -6.27
CA GLU A 140 4.76 14.41 -6.42
C GLU A 140 5.31 13.56 -7.58
N ALA A 141 6.41 14.00 -8.19
CA ALA A 141 7.07 13.22 -9.23
C ALA A 141 7.66 11.89 -8.70
N TRP A 142 7.84 10.92 -9.60
CA TRP A 142 8.74 9.79 -9.38
C TRP A 142 10.17 10.28 -9.50
N ILE A 143 11.03 9.89 -8.55
CA ILE A 143 12.44 10.29 -8.50
C ILE A 143 13.30 9.04 -8.37
N SER A 144 14.26 8.86 -9.28
CA SER A 144 15.33 7.87 -9.10
C SER A 144 16.56 8.54 -8.49
N TYR A 145 17.19 7.85 -7.55
CA TYR A 145 18.42 8.25 -6.89
C TYR A 145 19.50 7.21 -7.14
N GLN A 146 20.68 7.63 -7.58
CA GLN A 146 21.86 6.76 -7.66
C GLN A 146 22.59 6.77 -6.31
N ARG A 147 22.90 5.58 -5.80
CA ARG A 147 23.77 5.37 -4.64
C ARG A 147 25.22 5.62 -5.05
N ARG A 148 25.93 6.47 -4.32
CA ARG A 148 27.37 6.73 -4.51
C ARG A 148 28.09 6.56 -3.18
N ASP A 149 29.16 5.78 -3.16
CA ASP A 149 30.01 5.62 -1.99
C ASP A 149 30.83 6.90 -1.72
N ARG A 150 30.96 7.29 -0.44
CA ARG A 150 31.84 8.39 -0.05
C ARG A 150 33.29 7.94 -0.02
N ALA A 151 34.19 8.90 -0.24
CA ALA A 151 35.63 8.67 -0.06
C ALA A 151 35.93 8.16 1.36
N ASN A 152 37.00 7.37 1.49
CA ASN A 152 37.49 6.81 2.76
C ASN A 152 36.48 5.93 3.53
N ASN A 153 35.48 5.36 2.85
CA ASN A 153 34.40 4.55 3.45
C ASN A 153 33.54 5.30 4.49
N ASP A 154 33.36 6.62 4.35
CA ASP A 154 32.50 7.47 5.21
C ASP A 154 30.98 7.24 4.98
N GLY A 155 30.58 6.04 4.57
CA GLY A 155 29.21 5.69 4.18
C GLY A 155 28.86 6.05 2.74
N GLU A 156 27.58 6.29 2.49
CA GLU A 156 27.00 6.44 1.14
C GLU A 156 26.10 7.68 1.04
N ILE A 157 25.86 8.15 -0.18
CA ILE A 157 24.89 9.19 -0.51
C ILE A 157 23.98 8.74 -1.65
N TYR A 158 22.78 9.33 -1.71
CA TYR A 158 21.80 9.10 -2.76
C TYR A 158 21.61 10.40 -3.53
N VAL A 159 22.01 10.43 -4.80
CA VAL A 159 21.95 11.61 -5.66
C VAL A 159 20.78 11.46 -6.62
N PRO A 160 19.82 12.41 -6.70
CA PRO A 160 18.70 12.31 -7.63
C PRO A 160 19.22 12.44 -9.08
N MET A 161 18.86 11.48 -9.93
CA MET A 161 19.33 11.39 -11.33
C MET A 161 18.20 11.57 -12.35
N LEU A 162 16.99 11.09 -12.06
CA LEU A 162 15.84 11.14 -12.96
C LEU A 162 14.59 11.60 -12.19
N SER A 163 13.75 12.41 -12.84
CA SER A 163 12.43 12.79 -12.34
C SER A 163 11.38 12.64 -13.44
N THR A 164 10.27 11.95 -13.17
CA THR A 164 9.21 11.65 -14.15
C THR A 164 7.81 11.71 -13.54
N GLU A 165 6.79 12.04 -14.35
CA GLU A 165 5.38 12.06 -13.90
C GLU A 165 4.81 10.64 -13.71
N SER A 166 5.28 9.68 -14.51
CA SER A 166 4.93 8.26 -14.46
C SER A 166 6.10 7.42 -13.92
N PRO A 167 5.86 6.18 -13.43
CA PRO A 167 6.93 5.31 -12.97
C PRO A 167 7.91 5.03 -14.12
N PRO A 168 9.22 5.33 -13.97
CA PRO A 168 10.22 5.05 -15.00
C PRO A 168 10.54 3.56 -15.03
N ASP A 169 10.84 3.03 -16.22
CA ASP A 169 11.30 1.65 -16.35
C ASP A 169 12.78 1.46 -15.97
N GLY A 170 13.22 0.20 -15.89
CA GLY A 170 14.60 -0.12 -15.52
C GLY A 170 15.66 0.41 -16.47
N GLN A 171 15.36 0.53 -17.77
CA GLN A 171 16.32 1.07 -18.74
C GLN A 171 16.45 2.58 -18.59
N MET A 172 15.33 3.30 -18.42
CA MET A 172 15.34 4.74 -18.15
C MET A 172 16.16 5.09 -16.89
N ILE A 173 16.08 4.27 -15.84
CA ILE A 173 16.88 4.46 -14.62
C ILE A 173 18.37 4.23 -14.89
N LEU A 174 18.71 3.16 -15.62
CA LEU A 174 20.10 2.81 -15.94
C LEU A 174 20.77 3.83 -16.88
N ASP A 175 20.03 4.33 -17.87
CA ASP A 175 20.51 5.36 -18.82
C ASP A 175 20.76 6.71 -18.13
N ALA A 176 20.08 6.97 -17.00
CA ALA A 176 20.28 8.16 -16.18
C ALA A 176 21.39 8.00 -15.11
N PHE A 177 21.95 6.80 -14.92
CA PHE A 177 23.00 6.54 -13.94
C PHE A 177 24.38 6.71 -14.59
N ASP A 178 25.22 7.56 -14.00
CA ASP A 178 26.63 7.69 -14.39
C ASP A 178 27.37 6.37 -14.04
N TYR A 179 27.83 5.64 -15.06
CA TYR A 179 28.58 4.38 -14.96
C TYR A 179 30.08 4.54 -15.23
#